data_AF-A0A6G7Z517-F1
#
_entry.id   AF-A0A6G7Z517-F1
#
_cell.length_a   1.000
_cell.length_b   1.000
_cell.length_c   1.000
_cell.angle_alpha   90.00
_cell.angle_beta   90.00
_cell.angle_gamma   90.00
#
_symmetry.space_group_name_H-M   'P 1'
#
loop_
_entity.id
_entity.type
_entity.pdbx_description
1 polymer ?
#
loop_
_entity_poly.entity_id
_entity_poly.type
_entity_poly.pdbx_seq_one_letter_code
_entity_poly.pdbx_strand_id
1 'polypeptide(L)' 'MINDPQLDVRNDVPQRRHELILQTYHDLQAGAAFELVNDHDPKPLWYQFDAEFPGQFTWDYLEQGPEVWRVRIGRPAA' A
#
# COMPACT_ATOMS: atom_id res chain seq x y z
N MET A 1 -2.80 -19.38 5.12
CA MET A 1 -2.17 -18.07 5.41
C MET A 1 -1.95 -17.42 4.07
N ILE A 2 -2.50 -16.22 3.84
CA ILE A 2 -2.24 -15.48 2.61
C ILE A 2 -0.87 -14.82 2.81
N ASN A 3 0.11 -15.18 1.98
CA ASN A 3 1.39 -14.48 1.89
C ASN A 3 1.27 -13.46 0.76
N ASP A 4 0.86 -12.24 1.09
CA ASP A 4 0.89 -11.15 0.13
C ASP A 4 2.36 -10.75 -0.16
N PRO A 5 2.71 -10.39 -1.41
CA PRO A 5 4.04 -9.89 -1.73
C PRO A 5 4.35 -8.61 -0.94
N GLN A 6 5.60 -8.45 -0.52
CA GLN A 6 6.06 -7.27 0.20
C GLN A 6 6.69 -6.26 -0.76
N LEU A 7 6.32 -4.99 -0.60
CA LEU A 7 6.91 -3.82 -1.25
C LEU A 7 7.54 -2.93 -0.17
N ASP A 8 8.85 -3.08 0.03
CA ASP A 8 9.62 -2.24 0.96
C ASP A 8 10.24 -1.05 0.22
N VAL A 9 9.77 0.15 0.56
CA VAL A 9 10.15 1.41 -0.11
C VAL A 9 11.06 2.29 0.73
N ARG A 10 11.54 1.80 1.89
CA ARG A 10 12.33 2.61 2.84
C ARG A 10 13.63 3.14 2.23
N ASN A 11 14.19 2.41 1.27
CA ASN A 11 15.44 2.79 0.58
C ASN A 11 15.22 3.57 -0.73
N ASP A 12 13.97 3.78 -1.15
CA ASP A 12 13.65 4.55 -2.35
C ASP A 12 13.55 6.05 -2.08
N VAL A 13 13.80 6.86 -3.10
CA VAL A 13 13.59 8.32 -3.05
C VAL A 13 12.09 8.66 -3.05
N PRO A 14 11.65 9.75 -2.39
CA PRO A 14 10.21 10.02 -2.18
C PRO A 14 9.33 9.99 -3.44
N GLN A 15 9.81 10.52 -4.56
CA GLN A 15 9.07 10.50 -5.83
C GLN A 15 8.88 9.07 -6.35
N ARG A 16 9.93 8.24 -6.29
CA ARG A 16 9.89 6.85 -6.74
C ARG A 16 8.97 5.99 -5.87
N ARG A 17 8.88 6.26 -4.56
CA ARG A 17 7.98 5.52 -3.65
C ARG A 17 6.53 5.56 -4.13
N HIS A 18 6.01 6.76 -4.42
CA HIS A 18 4.63 6.94 -4.86
C HIS A 18 4.36 6.23 -6.19
N GLU A 19 5.26 6.37 -7.16
CA GLU A 19 5.15 5.71 -8.46
C GLU A 19 5.10 4.19 -8.32
N LEU A 20 6.00 3.59 -7.53
CA LEU A 20 6.05 2.15 -7.30
C LEU A 20 4.78 1.64 -6.62
N ILE A 21 4.28 2.35 -5.60
CA ILE A 21 3.11 1.91 -4.84
C ILE A 21 1.84 1.94 -5.70
N LEU A 22 1.64 3.02 -6.47
CA LEU A 22 0.48 3.14 -7.36
C LEU A 22 0.54 2.15 -8.53
N GLN A 23 1.72 1.96 -9.14
CA GLN A 23 1.91 0.93 -10.18
C GLN A 23 1.60 -0.47 -9.64
N THR A 24 2.14 -0.81 -8.46
CA THR A 24 1.89 -2.11 -7.82
C THR A 24 0.39 -2.34 -7.58
N TYR A 25 -0.34 -1.30 -7.14
CA TYR A 25 -1.79 -1.38 -6.96
C TYR A 25 -2.57 -1.51 -8.28
N HIS A 26 -2.14 -0.81 -9.34
CA HIS A 26 -2.75 -0.92 -10.67
C HIS A 26 -2.63 -2.35 -11.24
N ASP A 27 -1.51 -3.02 -10.96
CA ASP A 27 -1.25 -4.38 -11.46
C ASP A 27 -1.96 -5.48 -10.64
N LEU A 28 -2.56 -5.14 -9.49
CA LEU A 28 -3.30 -6.10 -8.68
C LEU A 28 -4.53 -6.64 -9.41
N GLN A 29 -4.65 -7.97 -9.43
CA GLN A 29 -5.89 -8.65 -9.76
C GLN A 29 -6.94 -8.47 -8.65
N ALA A 30 -8.23 -8.63 -8.99
CA ALA A 30 -9.29 -8.60 -7.99
C ALA A 30 -9.05 -9.65 -6.89
N GLY A 31 -9.20 -9.24 -5.63
CA GLY A 31 -8.97 -10.07 -4.44
C GLY A 31 -7.50 -10.18 -4.01
N ALA A 32 -6.56 -9.65 -4.79
CA ALA A 32 -5.14 -9.63 -4.44
C ALA A 32 -4.77 -8.40 -3.59
N ALA A 33 -3.65 -8.50 -2.89
CA ALA A 33 -3.07 -7.40 -2.11
C ALA A 33 -1.54 -7.49 -2.10
N PHE A 34 -0.91 -6.44 -1.57
CA PHE A 34 0.51 -6.42 -1.21
C PHE A 34 0.69 -5.75 0.17
N GLU A 35 1.82 -6.01 0.80
CA GLU A 35 2.24 -5.34 2.03
C GLU A 35 3.22 -4.21 1.71
N LEU A 36 2.82 -2.97 1.95
CA LEU A 36 3.69 -1.81 1.95
C LEU A 36 4.49 -1.75 3.25
N VAL A 37 5.81 -1.64 3.16
CA VAL A 37 6.71 -1.32 4.29
C VAL A 37 7.30 0.07 4.08
N ASN A 38 7.05 0.99 5.01
CA ASN A 38 7.46 2.39 4.93
C ASN A 38 8.14 2.87 6.22
N ASP A 39 8.91 3.95 6.13
CA ASP A 39 9.65 4.57 7.25
C ASP A 39 8.82 5.62 8.02
N HIS A 40 7.60 5.91 7.57
CA HIS A 40 6.66 6.83 8.23
C HIS A 40 5.21 6.42 7.94
N ASP A 41 4.26 7.05 8.65
CA ASP A 41 2.84 6.85 8.42
C ASP A 41 2.44 7.22 6.97
N PRO A 42 1.94 6.26 6.16
CA PRO A 42 1.50 6.52 4.79
C PRO A 42 0.13 7.19 4.70
N LYS A 43 -0.40 7.79 5.77
CA LYS A 43 -1.68 8.52 5.79
C LYS A 43 -1.89 9.51 4.62
N PRO A 44 -0.90 10.32 4.17
CA PRO A 44 -1.09 11.17 2.99
C PRO A 44 -1.43 10.38 1.72
N LEU A 45 -0.80 9.22 1.55
CA LEU A 45 -1.06 8.30 0.44
C LEU A 45 -2.46 7.67 0.56
N TRP A 46 -2.93 7.38 1.76
CA TRP A 46 -4.31 6.91 1.96
C TRP A 46 -5.33 7.91 1.38
N TYR A 47 -5.16 9.21 1.65
CA TYR A 47 -6.05 10.23 1.08
C TYR A 47 -5.98 10.31 -0.44
N GLN A 48 -4.80 10.06 -1.03
CA GLN A 48 -4.67 9.96 -2.49
C GLN A 48 -5.45 8.76 -3.04
N PHE A 49 -5.35 7.61 -2.40
CA PHE A 49 -6.12 6.42 -2.77
C PHE A 49 -7.64 6.64 -2.63
N ASP A 50 -8.08 7.30 -1.56
CA ASP A 50 -9.50 7.63 -1.35
C ASP A 50 -10.05 8.56 -2.44
N ALA A 51 -9.24 9.52 -2.89
CA ALA A 51 -9.61 10.43 -3.98
C ALA A 51 -9.61 9.76 -5.37
N GLU A 52 -8.62 8.90 -5.66
CA GLU A 52 -8.45 8.29 -6.99
C GLU A 52 -9.24 6.99 -7.17
N PHE A 53 -9.45 6.23 -6.10
CA PHE A 53 -10.05 4.89 -6.10
C PHE A 53 -11.17 4.75 -5.06
N PRO A 54 -12.15 5.66 -4.98
CA PRO A 54 -13.16 5.64 -3.92
C PRO A 54 -13.92 4.31 -3.92
N GLY A 55 -13.88 3.61 -2.77
CA GLY A 55 -14.51 2.31 -2.58
C GLY A 55 -13.91 1.14 -3.36
N GLN A 56 -12.76 1.33 -4.01
CA GLN A 56 -12.13 0.32 -4.88
C GLN A 56 -10.86 -0.31 -4.30
N PHE A 57 -10.43 0.10 -3.11
CA PHE A 57 -9.27 -0.46 -2.41
C PHE A 57 -9.60 -0.85 -0.97
N THR A 58 -8.75 -1.69 -0.40
CA THR A 58 -8.70 -1.96 1.04
C THR A 58 -7.40 -1.42 1.63
N TRP A 59 -7.42 -1.07 2.91
CA TRP A 59 -6.26 -0.51 3.60
C TRP A 59 -6.26 -0.96 5.06
N ASP A 60 -5.39 -1.91 5.37
CA ASP A 60 -5.31 -2.50 6.70
C ASP A 60 -3.91 -2.25 7.30
N TYR A 61 -3.84 -1.56 8.43
CA TYR A 61 -2.58 -1.44 9.16
C TYR A 61 -2.21 -2.78 9.77
N LEU A 62 -1.01 -3.26 9.44
CA LEU A 62 -0.38 -4.44 10.04
C LEU A 62 0.58 -4.05 11.17
N GLU A 63 1.22 -2.88 11.04
CA GLU A 63 2.14 -2.32 12.04
C GLU A 63 2.12 -0.79 11.97
N GLN A 64 2.10 -0.14 13.13
CA GLN A 64 1.96 1.31 13.27
C GLN A 64 3.12 1.92 14.06
N GLY A 65 4.34 1.86 13.51
CA GLY A 65 5.49 2.64 13.97
C GLY A 65 5.94 2.41 15.43
N PRO A 66 6.92 3.21 15.89
CA PRO A 66 7.61 4.29 15.17
C PRO A 66 8.74 3.81 14.25
N GLU A 67 9.21 2.58 14.41
CA GLU A 67 10.37 2.07 13.66
C GLU A 67 10.00 1.66 12.22
N VAL A 68 8.83 1.04 12.05
CA VAL A 68 8.35 0.57 10.75
C VAL A 68 6.83 0.75 10.66
N TRP A 69 6.36 1.12 9.48
CA TRP A 69 4.93 1.16 9.16
C TRP A 69 4.63 0.09 8.12
N ARG A 70 3.67 -0.79 8.43
CA ARG A 70 3.25 -1.86 7.52
C ARG A 70 1.76 -1.75 7.25
N VAL A 71 1.41 -1.69 5.97
CA VAL A 71 0.02 -1.59 5.52
C VAL A 71 -0.23 -2.63 4.45
N ARG A 72 -1.30 -3.40 4.59
CA ARG A 72 -1.84 -4.24 3.53
C ARG A 72 -2.75 -3.40 2.64
N ILE A 73 -2.40 -3.27 1.37
CA ILE A 73 -3.16 -2.54 0.37
C ILE A 73 -3.70 -3.56 -0.65
N GLY A 74 -5.02 -3.58 -0.84
CA GLY A 74 -5.68 -4.62 -1.64
C GLY A 74 -6.72 -4.10 -2.62
N ARG A 75 -7.01 -4.89 -3.64
CA ARG A 75 -8.14 -4.71 -4.55
C ARG A 75 -9.26 -5.69 -4.15
N PRO A 76 -10.51 -5.23 -3.90
CA PRO A 76 -11.62 -6.11 -3.55
C PRO A 76 -11.87 -7.20 -4.61
N ALA A 77 -12.44 -8.35 -4.21
CA ALA A 77 -12.63 -9.52 -5.07
C ALA A 77 -13.82 -9.43 -6.06
N ALA A 78 -14.58 -8.34 -6.03
CA ALA A 78 -15.96 -8.19 -6.54
C ALA A 78 -17.02 -8.92 -5.69
#